data_AF-A0A937N3C8-F1
#
_entry.id   AF-A0A937N3C8-F1
#
_cell.length_a   1.000
_cell.length_b   1.000
_cell.length_c   1.000
_cell.angle_alpha   90.00
_cell.angle_beta   90.00
_cell.angle_gamma   90.00
#
_symmetry.space_group_name_H-M   'P 1'
#
loop_
_entity.id
_entity.type
_entity.pdbx_description
1 polymer ?
#
loop_
_entity_poly.entity_id
_entity_poly.type
_entity_poly.pdbx_seq_one_letter_code
_entity_poly.pdbx_strand_id
1 'polypeptide(L)'
;MQSVSRIACLFACLLFARSPGLPAADSAASAVDWEAFKIDDDVDEWLREASATYAMMVKDIESRKNLRGYRFASSEDIACGNVAWVDGSLEIQLHPKLSGPLRVSVLIFEMANAYRNPEHQEIDRAVDEGYIQTPEEFGLAHEMLEYEAMRFHRAVLLEIASRTGTLPADFFFLVIPTPPSAAEYRLPRLCTYLKTQRESGHTAHYYRWFHRRRGQQPAPKKPND
;
A
#
# COMPACT_ATOMS: atom_id res chain seq x y z
N MET A 1 12.11 -0.59 32.25
CA MET A 1 11.33 0.53 31.69
C MET A 1 12.17 1.40 30.73
N GLN A 2 12.85 0.81 29.73
CA GLN A 2 13.64 1.54 28.72
C GLN A 2 13.18 1.27 27.26
N SER A 3 12.16 0.43 27.06
CA SER A 3 11.69 0.00 25.73
C SER A 3 10.79 1.04 25.03
N VAL A 4 9.98 1.79 25.79
CA VAL A 4 8.99 2.75 25.23
C VAL A 4 9.64 3.94 24.51
N SER A 5 10.89 4.25 24.84
CA SER A 5 11.59 5.45 24.32
C SER A 5 12.18 5.29 22.92
N ARG A 6 12.32 4.07 22.38
CA ARG A 6 12.94 3.84 21.06
C ARG A 6 11.93 3.59 19.94
N ILE A 7 10.80 2.96 20.26
CA ILE A 7 9.65 2.84 19.35
C ILE A 7 9.14 4.25 18.98
N ALA A 8 9.05 5.17 19.94
CA ALA A 8 8.72 6.58 19.68
C ALA A 8 9.72 7.30 18.75
N CYS A 9 10.97 6.84 18.66
CA CYS A 9 12.01 7.44 17.82
C CYS A 9 11.90 6.99 16.35
N LEU A 10 11.51 5.72 16.11
CA LEU A 10 11.07 5.24 14.78
C LEU A 10 9.83 6.01 14.28
N PHE A 11 8.91 6.37 15.20
CA PHE A 11 7.71 7.14 14.84
C PHE A 11 7.93 8.64 14.66
N ALA A 12 8.94 9.24 15.31
CA ALA A 12 9.22 10.67 15.18
C ALA A 12 9.83 11.06 13.81
N CYS A 13 10.53 10.15 13.13
CA CYS A 13 11.07 10.40 11.79
C CYS A 13 10.01 10.30 10.67
N LEU A 14 8.86 9.66 10.92
CA LEU A 14 7.79 9.46 9.94
C LEU A 14 6.82 10.65 9.80
N LEU A 15 6.96 11.70 10.63
CA LEU A 15 5.98 12.80 10.73
C LEU A 15 6.31 14.06 9.89
N PHE A 16 7.35 14.05 9.07
CA PHE A 16 7.76 15.21 8.26
C PHE A 16 7.97 14.92 6.77
N ALA A 17 7.06 14.17 6.14
CA ALA A 17 6.92 14.22 4.69
C ALA A 17 5.99 15.40 4.33
N ARG A 18 6.58 16.54 3.98
CA ARG A 18 5.86 17.71 3.48
C ARG A 18 5.24 17.32 2.13
N SER A 19 3.92 17.23 2.04
CA SER A 19 3.25 16.97 0.76
C SER A 19 3.71 18.03 -0.26
N PRO A 20 4.27 17.64 -1.41
CA PRO A 20 4.58 18.60 -2.45
C PRO A 20 3.30 19.31 -2.88
N GLY A 21 3.39 20.63 -3.07
CA GLY A 21 2.28 21.43 -3.60
C GLY A 21 1.87 20.89 -4.97
N LEU A 22 0.56 20.74 -5.18
CA LEU A 22 0.02 20.28 -6.47
C LEU A 22 0.45 21.26 -7.58
N PRO A 23 1.04 20.78 -8.68
CA PRO A 23 1.29 21.62 -9.85
C PRO A 23 -0.04 22.08 -10.46
N ALA A 24 -0.03 23.26 -11.11
CA ALA A 24 -1.17 23.79 -11.83
C ALA A 24 -1.52 22.89 -13.03
N ALA A 25 -2.81 22.61 -13.21
CA ALA A 25 -3.33 21.78 -14.30
C ALA A 25 -3.42 22.59 -15.60
N ASP A 26 -2.45 22.41 -16.49
CA ASP A 26 -2.53 22.84 -17.90
C ASP A 26 -2.58 21.59 -18.80
N SER A 27 -3.77 20.97 -18.93
CA SER A 27 -4.07 20.08 -20.06
C SER A 27 -5.57 19.90 -20.23
N ALA A 28 -6.07 19.94 -21.47
CA ALA A 28 -7.42 19.53 -21.80
C ALA A 28 -7.63 18.08 -21.33
N ALA A 29 -8.65 17.85 -20.49
CA ALA A 29 -8.93 16.52 -19.96
C ALA A 29 -9.22 15.54 -21.10
N SER A 30 -8.34 14.57 -21.30
CA SER A 30 -8.60 13.43 -22.19
C SER A 30 -9.34 12.36 -21.41
N ALA A 31 -10.49 11.92 -21.91
CA ALA A 31 -11.18 10.76 -21.35
C ALA A 31 -10.28 9.53 -21.47
N VAL A 32 -9.88 8.95 -20.34
CA VAL A 32 -9.11 7.70 -20.29
C VAL A 32 -10.10 6.54 -20.25
N ASP A 33 -9.94 5.59 -21.16
CA ASP A 33 -10.67 4.32 -21.12
C ASP A 33 -9.96 3.35 -20.17
N TRP A 34 -10.36 3.36 -18.91
CA TRP A 34 -9.78 2.50 -17.88
C TRP A 34 -9.96 1.01 -18.15
N GLU A 35 -10.95 0.63 -18.97
CA GLU A 35 -11.20 -0.75 -19.36
C GLU A 35 -10.22 -1.24 -20.44
N ALA A 36 -9.56 -0.31 -21.14
CA ALA A 36 -8.57 -0.63 -22.16
C ALA A 36 -7.25 -1.15 -21.57
N PHE A 37 -6.96 -0.84 -20.31
CA PHE A 37 -5.77 -1.36 -19.64
C PHE A 37 -5.90 -2.87 -19.38
N LYS A 38 -5.20 -3.66 -20.20
CA LYS A 38 -5.13 -5.13 -20.07
C LYS A 38 -3.82 -5.64 -19.49
N ILE A 39 -2.78 -4.81 -19.46
CA ILE A 39 -1.42 -5.15 -19.06
C ILE A 39 -0.99 -4.15 -17.97
N ASP A 40 -0.43 -4.66 -16.87
CA ASP A 40 -0.04 -3.82 -15.73
C ASP A 40 1.13 -2.89 -16.06
N ASP A 41 2.04 -3.31 -16.94
CA ASP A 41 3.16 -2.47 -17.41
C ASP A 41 2.66 -1.23 -18.16
N ASP A 42 1.60 -1.33 -18.97
CA ASP A 42 1.00 -0.18 -19.67
C ASP A 42 0.38 0.82 -18.67
N VAL A 43 -0.22 0.30 -17.58
CA VAL A 43 -0.77 1.11 -16.49
C VAL A 43 0.36 1.82 -15.74
N ASP A 44 1.45 1.10 -15.45
CA ASP A 44 2.63 1.62 -14.77
C ASP A 44 3.27 2.77 -15.56
N GLU A 45 3.52 2.56 -16.86
CA GLU A 45 4.07 3.58 -17.75
C GLU A 45 3.17 4.83 -17.79
N TRP A 46 1.87 4.63 -17.98
CA TRP A 46 0.91 5.73 -17.98
C TRP A 46 0.90 6.48 -16.64
N LEU A 47 0.94 5.78 -15.51
CA LEU A 47 0.96 6.40 -14.18
C LEU A 47 2.25 7.17 -13.90
N ARG A 48 3.41 6.69 -14.38
CA ARG A 48 4.69 7.43 -14.31
C ARG A 48 4.60 8.77 -15.04
N GLU A 49 3.87 8.84 -16.16
CA GLU A 49 3.67 10.10 -16.88
C GLU A 49 2.60 10.99 -16.24
N ALA A 50 1.52 10.37 -15.74
CA ALA A 50 0.34 11.05 -15.21
C ALA A 50 0.53 11.60 -13.80
N SER A 51 1.35 10.97 -12.97
CA SER A 51 1.52 11.30 -11.55
C SER A 51 3.00 11.45 -11.18
N ALA A 52 3.37 12.66 -10.75
CA ALA A 52 4.70 12.95 -10.23
C ALA A 52 4.97 12.17 -8.93
N THR A 53 3.95 12.00 -8.09
CA THR A 53 4.06 11.17 -6.87
C THR A 53 4.33 9.71 -7.22
N TYR A 54 3.62 9.14 -8.21
CA TYR A 54 3.85 7.77 -8.67
C TYR A 54 5.26 7.60 -9.25
N ALA A 55 5.66 8.48 -10.16
CA ALA A 55 6.99 8.47 -10.77
C ALA A 55 8.12 8.57 -9.74
N MET A 56 7.92 9.36 -8.68
CA MET A 56 8.87 9.47 -7.58
C MET A 56 9.01 8.14 -6.82
N MET A 57 7.90 7.47 -6.46
CA MET A 57 7.94 6.18 -5.77
C MET A 57 8.69 5.13 -6.59
N VAL A 58 8.36 5.04 -7.87
CA VAL A 58 9.02 4.18 -8.84
C VAL A 58 10.53 4.45 -8.91
N LYS A 59 10.91 5.71 -9.12
CA LYS A 59 12.32 6.10 -9.23
C LYS A 59 13.11 5.78 -7.96
N ASP A 60 12.51 5.97 -6.80
CA ASP A 60 13.15 5.61 -5.54
C ASP A 60 13.37 4.10 -5.45
N ILE A 61 12.36 3.29 -5.77
CA ILE A 61 12.47 1.82 -5.82
C ILE A 61 13.61 1.39 -6.77
N GLU A 62 13.65 1.93 -7.99
CA GLU A 62 14.67 1.64 -9.00
C GLU A 62 16.08 2.08 -8.58
N SER A 63 16.19 3.09 -7.70
CA SER A 63 17.48 3.60 -7.22
C SER A 63 18.11 2.75 -6.09
N ARG A 64 17.37 1.79 -5.52
CA ARG A 64 17.81 0.97 -4.39
C ARG A 64 18.85 -0.05 -4.83
N LYS A 65 20.09 0.12 -4.36
CA LYS A 65 21.23 -0.74 -4.73
C LYS A 65 21.07 -2.22 -4.38
N ASN A 66 20.28 -2.53 -3.35
CA ASN A 66 20.02 -3.90 -2.88
C ASN A 66 18.79 -4.54 -3.53
N LEU A 67 18.19 -3.88 -4.53
CA LEU A 67 17.00 -4.32 -5.22
C LEU A 67 17.24 -4.35 -6.73
N ARG A 68 16.72 -5.38 -7.40
CA ARG A 68 16.74 -5.49 -8.87
C ARG A 68 15.57 -4.77 -9.55
N GLY A 69 14.89 -3.88 -8.82
CA GLY A 69 13.65 -3.22 -9.22
C GLY A 69 12.39 -3.96 -8.74
N TYR A 70 11.30 -3.76 -9.47
CA TYR A 70 10.04 -4.44 -9.22
C TYR A 70 9.49 -5.07 -10.50
N ARG A 71 8.50 -5.97 -10.35
CA ARG A 71 7.74 -6.57 -11.46
C ARG A 71 6.30 -6.82 -11.03
N PHE A 72 5.41 -6.95 -12.01
CA PHE A 72 4.02 -7.33 -11.77
C PHE A 72 3.82 -8.84 -11.91
N ALA A 73 2.92 -9.38 -11.09
CA ALA A 73 2.48 -10.77 -11.19
C ALA A 73 0.99 -10.89 -10.85
N SER A 74 0.39 -12.02 -11.23
CA SER A 74 -0.96 -12.38 -10.80
C SER A 74 -0.91 -13.48 -9.75
N SER A 75 -1.80 -13.41 -8.75
CA SER A 75 -1.91 -14.45 -7.72
C SER A 75 -3.38 -14.65 -7.33
N GLU A 76 -3.84 -15.91 -7.35
CA GLU A 76 -5.19 -16.28 -6.89
C GLU A 76 -5.27 -16.49 -5.36
N ASP A 77 -4.12 -16.55 -4.69
CA ASP A 77 -4.02 -16.81 -3.24
C ASP A 77 -4.19 -15.56 -2.37
N ILE A 78 -4.32 -14.39 -2.99
CA ILE A 78 -4.49 -13.08 -2.32
C ILE A 78 -5.90 -12.56 -2.54
N ALA A 79 -6.43 -11.71 -1.65
CA ALA A 79 -7.79 -11.19 -1.84
C ALA A 79 -7.86 -10.08 -2.90
N CYS A 80 -6.82 -9.24 -2.98
CA CYS A 80 -6.83 -8.03 -3.80
C CYS A 80 -5.45 -7.75 -4.41
N GLY A 81 -4.56 -7.14 -3.64
CA GLY A 81 -3.16 -6.91 -3.98
C GLY A 81 -2.24 -7.33 -2.84
N ASN A 82 -0.96 -7.51 -3.13
CA ASN A 82 0.10 -7.53 -2.14
C ASN A 82 1.45 -7.13 -2.77
N VAL A 83 2.48 -7.04 -1.92
CA VAL A 83 3.87 -6.96 -2.34
C VAL A 83 4.66 -8.09 -1.71
N ALA A 84 5.40 -8.84 -2.53
CA ALA A 84 6.28 -9.90 -2.10
C ALA A 84 7.72 -9.62 -2.50
N TRP A 85 8.69 -10.13 -1.73
CA TRP A 85 10.10 -10.12 -2.14
C TRP A 85 10.45 -11.44 -2.81
N VAL A 86 10.81 -11.42 -4.09
CA VAL A 86 11.12 -12.62 -4.88
C VAL A 86 12.39 -12.40 -5.69
N ASP A 87 13.39 -13.27 -5.51
CA ASP A 87 14.66 -13.29 -6.25
C ASP A 87 15.41 -11.94 -6.32
N GLY A 88 15.30 -11.14 -5.26
CA GLY A 88 15.95 -9.83 -5.16
C GLY A 88 15.17 -8.69 -5.82
N SER A 89 13.93 -8.93 -6.24
CA SER A 89 12.99 -7.92 -6.76
C SER A 89 11.76 -7.83 -5.86
N LEU A 90 11.07 -6.69 -5.91
CA LEU A 90 9.71 -6.58 -5.40
C LEU A 90 8.73 -7.10 -6.46
N GLU A 91 7.84 -7.98 -6.06
CA GLU A 91 6.77 -8.47 -6.91
C GLU A 91 5.46 -7.89 -6.40
N ILE A 92 4.86 -6.99 -7.20
CA ILE A 92 3.53 -6.45 -6.94
C ILE A 92 2.54 -7.46 -7.52
N GLN A 93 1.85 -8.21 -6.66
CA GLN A 93 0.88 -9.21 -7.11
C GLN A 93 -0.53 -8.64 -7.05
N LEU A 94 -1.30 -8.85 -8.11
CA LEU A 94 -2.71 -8.46 -8.19
C LEU A 94 -3.58 -9.69 -8.42
N HIS A 95 -4.76 -9.73 -7.80
CA HIS A 95 -5.72 -10.79 -8.06
C HIS A 95 -6.19 -10.72 -9.53
N PRO A 96 -6.20 -11.82 -10.30
CA PRO A 96 -6.48 -11.81 -11.75
C PRO A 96 -7.90 -11.33 -12.13
N LYS A 97 -8.88 -11.50 -11.24
CA LYS A 97 -10.24 -10.95 -11.40
C LYS A 97 -10.35 -9.42 -11.29
N LEU A 98 -9.32 -8.71 -10.81
CA LEU A 98 -9.33 -7.26 -10.79
C LEU A 98 -9.22 -6.73 -12.23
N SER A 99 -10.09 -5.80 -12.59
CA SER A 99 -10.11 -5.14 -13.90
C SER A 99 -10.46 -3.66 -13.76
N GLY A 100 -10.28 -2.91 -14.85
CA GLY A 100 -10.72 -1.54 -14.96
C GLY A 100 -10.17 -0.61 -13.86
N PRO A 101 -10.96 0.40 -13.44
CA PRO A 101 -10.57 1.37 -12.42
C PRO A 101 -10.12 0.76 -11.08
N LEU A 102 -10.77 -0.33 -10.65
CA LEU A 102 -10.41 -0.98 -9.39
C LEU A 102 -8.99 -1.55 -9.46
N ARG A 103 -8.63 -2.23 -10.56
CA ARG A 103 -7.28 -2.79 -10.74
C ARG A 103 -6.21 -1.70 -10.67
N VAL A 104 -6.42 -0.59 -11.38
CA VAL A 104 -5.49 0.55 -11.38
C VAL A 104 -5.35 1.11 -9.96
N SER A 105 -6.45 1.26 -9.25
CA SER A 105 -6.43 1.76 -7.86
C SER A 105 -5.66 0.84 -6.91
N VAL A 106 -5.83 -0.47 -7.03
CA VAL A 106 -5.10 -1.45 -6.23
C VAL A 106 -3.61 -1.42 -6.59
N LEU A 107 -3.26 -1.34 -7.88
CA LEU A 107 -1.88 -1.21 -8.33
C LEU A 107 -1.20 0.02 -7.73
N ILE A 108 -1.87 1.18 -7.70
CA ILE A 108 -1.35 2.40 -7.07
C ILE A 108 -1.08 2.17 -5.57
N PHE A 109 -1.99 1.48 -4.87
CA PHE A 109 -1.83 1.20 -3.45
C PHE A 109 -0.66 0.24 -3.20
N GLU A 110 -0.54 -0.84 -3.98
CA GLU A 110 0.57 -1.79 -3.84
C GLU A 110 1.91 -1.19 -4.26
N MET A 111 1.94 -0.28 -5.24
CA MET A 111 3.16 0.50 -5.53
C MET A 111 3.60 1.32 -4.32
N ALA A 112 2.66 1.93 -3.58
CA ALA A 112 2.98 2.65 -2.36
C ALA A 112 3.50 1.71 -1.25
N ASN A 113 2.94 0.50 -1.11
CA ASN A 113 3.48 -0.52 -0.21
C ASN A 113 4.88 -1.00 -0.65
N ALA A 114 5.13 -1.16 -1.95
CA ALA A 114 6.44 -1.53 -2.49
C ALA A 114 7.49 -0.44 -2.23
N TYR A 115 7.10 0.82 -2.39
CA TYR A 115 7.90 1.96 -1.99
C TYR A 115 8.21 1.91 -0.49
N ARG A 116 7.26 1.51 0.35
CA ARG A 116 7.45 1.41 1.82
C ARG A 116 8.04 0.08 2.30
N ASN A 117 8.39 -0.83 1.39
CA ASN A 117 8.87 -2.17 1.75
C ASN A 117 10.08 -2.16 2.70
N PRO A 118 11.07 -1.25 2.59
CA PRO A 118 12.17 -1.17 3.57
C PRO A 118 11.66 -1.02 5.01
N GLU A 119 10.65 -0.19 5.26
CA GLU A 119 10.05 -0.01 6.58
C GLU A 119 9.28 -1.27 7.02
N HIS A 120 8.61 -1.98 6.10
CA HIS A 120 8.02 -3.29 6.42
C HIS A 120 9.11 -4.29 6.85
N GLN A 121 10.25 -4.30 6.18
CA GLN A 121 11.39 -5.15 6.55
C GLN A 121 12.04 -4.76 7.88
N GLU A 122 12.00 -3.48 8.26
CA GLU A 122 12.45 -3.03 9.58
C GLU A 122 11.54 -3.54 10.69
N ILE A 123 10.22 -3.52 10.49
CA ILE A 123 9.26 -4.11 11.44
C ILE A 123 9.48 -5.62 11.57
N ASP A 124 9.67 -6.31 10.45
CA ASP A 124 10.00 -7.73 10.42
C ASP A 124 11.26 -8.05 11.23
N ARG A 125 12.33 -7.29 10.99
CA ARG A 125 13.60 -7.44 11.70
C ARG A 125 13.47 -7.14 13.19
N ALA A 126 12.62 -6.18 13.56
CA ALA A 126 12.36 -5.86 14.96
C ALA A 126 11.67 -7.03 15.71
N VAL A 127 10.93 -7.91 15.03
CA VAL A 127 10.44 -9.17 15.61
C VAL A 127 11.59 -10.15 15.82
N ASP A 128 12.44 -10.32 14.81
CA ASP A 128 13.58 -11.24 14.86
C ASP A 128 14.58 -10.86 15.96
N GLU A 129 14.79 -9.55 16.16
CA GLU A 129 15.63 -8.97 17.21
C GLU A 129 14.95 -8.90 18.59
N GLY A 130 13.66 -9.25 18.68
CA GLY A 130 12.90 -9.31 19.92
C GLY A 130 12.44 -7.95 20.47
N TYR A 131 12.50 -6.88 19.66
CA TYR A 131 11.97 -5.56 19.99
C TYR A 131 10.45 -5.50 19.90
N ILE A 132 9.86 -6.22 18.95
CA ILE A 132 8.41 -6.45 18.86
C ILE A 132 8.13 -7.85 19.37
N GLN A 133 7.32 -7.95 20.43
CA GLN A 133 7.16 -9.20 21.17
C GLN A 133 5.77 -9.81 21.05
N THR A 134 4.81 -9.04 20.54
CA THR A 134 3.41 -9.47 20.42
C THR A 134 2.89 -9.34 18.99
N PRO A 135 1.96 -10.22 18.57
CA PRO A 135 1.32 -10.10 17.26
C PRO A 135 0.53 -8.79 17.14
N GLU A 136 -0.03 -8.26 18.22
CA GLU A 136 -0.75 -6.98 18.23
C GLU A 136 0.16 -5.79 17.90
N GLU A 137 1.34 -5.71 18.52
CA GLU A 137 2.34 -4.68 18.19
C GLU A 137 2.80 -4.79 16.74
N PHE A 138 3.05 -6.02 16.27
CA PHE A 138 3.47 -6.29 14.90
C PHE A 138 2.40 -5.87 13.88
N GLY A 139 1.16 -6.30 14.09
CA GLY A 139 0.04 -5.93 13.22
C GLY A 139 -0.21 -4.44 13.23
N LEU A 140 -0.21 -3.79 14.40
CA LEU A 140 -0.37 -2.35 14.49
C LEU A 140 0.72 -1.59 13.72
N ALA A 141 1.98 -2.02 13.82
CA ALA A 141 3.08 -1.37 13.14
C ALA A 141 2.93 -1.43 11.61
N HIS A 142 2.56 -2.59 11.05
CA HIS A 142 2.33 -2.72 9.61
C HIS A 142 1.09 -1.95 9.13
N GLU A 143 -0.01 -1.98 9.88
CA GLU A 143 -1.22 -1.22 9.55
C GLU A 143 -0.95 0.29 9.55
N MET A 144 -0.08 0.79 10.44
CA MET A 144 0.35 2.19 10.40
C MET A 144 1.16 2.52 9.14
N LEU A 145 1.97 1.58 8.62
CA LEU A 145 2.67 1.78 7.34
C LEU A 145 1.70 1.80 6.16
N GLU A 146 0.72 0.90 6.12
CA GLU A 146 -0.30 0.88 5.08
C GLU A 146 -1.18 2.14 5.09
N TYR A 147 -1.47 2.69 6.28
CA TYR A 147 -2.14 3.97 6.38
C TYR A 147 -1.32 5.10 5.73
N GLU A 148 0.01 5.06 5.83
CA GLU A 148 0.88 5.98 5.10
C GLU A 148 0.90 5.67 3.59
N ALA A 149 0.83 4.41 3.18
CA ALA A 149 0.64 4.04 1.78
C ALA A 149 -0.69 4.60 1.20
N MET A 150 -1.76 4.66 2.00
CA MET A 150 -3.01 5.34 1.60
C MET A 150 -2.82 6.83 1.32
N ARG A 151 -1.86 7.51 1.97
CA ARG A 151 -1.57 8.93 1.67
C ARG A 151 -0.97 9.08 0.28
N PHE A 152 -0.04 8.20 -0.09
CA PHE A 152 0.52 8.17 -1.44
C PHE A 152 -0.55 7.82 -2.47
N HIS A 153 -1.36 6.79 -2.21
CA HIS A 153 -2.50 6.44 -3.05
C HIS A 153 -3.41 7.64 -3.31
N ARG A 154 -3.85 8.32 -2.25
CA ARG A 154 -4.66 9.54 -2.37
C ARG A 154 -3.96 10.64 -3.18
N ALA A 155 -2.67 10.86 -2.99
CA ALA A 155 -1.92 11.88 -3.72
C ALA A 155 -1.89 11.56 -5.23
N VAL A 156 -1.63 10.31 -5.60
CA VAL A 156 -1.69 9.84 -6.99
C VAL A 156 -3.11 10.04 -7.55
N LEU A 157 -4.16 9.66 -6.81
CA LEU A 157 -5.55 9.84 -7.27
C LEU A 157 -5.90 11.32 -7.54
N LEU A 158 -5.42 12.25 -6.72
CA LEU A 158 -5.62 13.68 -6.95
C LEU A 158 -4.89 14.18 -8.21
N GLU A 159 -3.66 13.71 -8.41
CA GLU A 159 -2.86 14.07 -9.59
C GLU A 159 -3.49 13.54 -10.88
N ILE A 160 -3.90 12.27 -10.92
CA ILE A 160 -4.54 11.72 -12.12
C ILE A 160 -5.91 12.36 -12.38
N ALA A 161 -6.71 12.64 -11.34
CA ALA A 161 -8.00 13.31 -11.50
C ALA A 161 -7.85 14.72 -12.10
N SER A 162 -6.76 15.42 -11.78
CA SER A 162 -6.46 16.73 -12.37
C SER A 162 -6.23 16.68 -13.89
N ARG A 163 -5.84 15.51 -14.42
CA ARG A 163 -5.58 15.29 -15.85
C ARG A 163 -6.75 14.64 -16.59
N THR A 164 -7.45 13.71 -15.94
CA THR A 164 -8.51 12.91 -16.59
C THR A 164 -9.91 13.42 -16.28
N GLY A 165 -10.05 14.35 -15.33
CA GLY A 165 -11.34 14.80 -14.81
C GLY A 165 -11.89 13.85 -13.74
N THR A 166 -13.15 13.44 -13.88
CA THR A 166 -13.82 12.62 -12.87
C THR A 166 -13.29 11.18 -12.87
N LEU A 167 -12.88 10.70 -11.69
CA LEU A 167 -12.54 9.30 -11.49
C LEU A 167 -13.78 8.46 -11.15
N PRO A 168 -13.93 7.25 -11.72
CA PRO A 168 -14.93 6.28 -11.29
C PRO A 168 -14.87 5.94 -9.80
N ALA A 169 -16.01 5.56 -9.21
CA ALA A 169 -16.15 5.26 -7.78
C ALA A 169 -15.19 4.15 -7.29
N ASP A 170 -14.91 3.18 -8.16
CA ASP A 170 -14.02 2.05 -7.89
C ASP A 170 -12.57 2.47 -7.60
N PHE A 171 -12.15 3.68 -8.00
CA PHE A 171 -10.86 4.21 -7.58
C PHE A 171 -10.76 4.43 -6.07
N PHE A 172 -11.87 4.59 -5.37
CA PHE A 172 -11.90 4.90 -3.94
C PHE A 172 -12.21 3.70 -3.04
N PHE A 173 -11.87 2.49 -3.49
CA PHE A 173 -12.18 1.22 -2.81
C PHE A 173 -11.66 1.13 -1.36
N LEU A 174 -10.59 1.85 -1.02
CA LEU A 174 -9.97 1.83 0.32
C LEU A 174 -10.74 2.63 1.37
N VAL A 175 -11.79 3.38 0.99
CA VAL A 175 -12.45 4.34 1.88
C VAL A 175 -13.94 4.10 1.91
N ILE A 176 -14.46 3.92 3.13
CA ILE A 176 -15.87 3.73 3.40
C ILE A 176 -16.33 4.83 4.37
N PRO A 177 -17.34 5.64 4.01
CA PRO A 177 -18.08 5.62 2.74
C PRO A 177 -17.23 6.10 1.56
N THR A 178 -17.51 5.56 0.37
CA THR A 178 -16.87 5.95 -0.89
C THR A 178 -17.11 7.44 -1.16
N PRO A 179 -16.06 8.27 -1.34
CA PRO A 179 -16.23 9.68 -1.68
C PRO A 179 -16.83 9.82 -3.09
N PRO A 180 -17.66 10.85 -3.33
CA PRO A 180 -18.26 11.09 -4.64
C PRO A 180 -17.25 11.61 -5.69
N SER A 181 -16.10 12.12 -5.26
CA SER A 181 -15.06 12.66 -6.13
C SER A 181 -13.67 12.63 -5.49
N ALA A 182 -12.62 12.74 -6.30
CA ALA A 182 -11.25 12.84 -5.79
C ALA A 182 -11.05 14.09 -4.92
N ALA A 183 -11.70 15.21 -5.26
CA ALA A 183 -11.66 16.46 -4.49
C ALA A 183 -12.25 16.30 -3.08
N GLU A 184 -13.23 15.40 -2.92
CA GLU A 184 -13.88 15.08 -1.66
C GLU A 184 -13.25 13.90 -0.93
N TYR A 185 -12.29 13.20 -1.55
CA TYR A 185 -11.54 12.14 -0.88
C TYR A 185 -10.78 12.71 0.32
N ARG A 186 -11.19 12.30 1.53
CA ARG A 186 -10.50 12.49 2.81
C ARG A 186 -10.03 11.16 3.34
N LEU A 187 -8.81 11.12 3.87
CA LEU A 187 -8.35 9.94 4.60
C LEU A 187 -9.14 9.82 5.92
N PRO A 188 -9.54 8.61 6.32
CA PRO A 188 -10.07 8.39 7.66
C PRO A 188 -9.03 8.80 8.70
N ARG A 189 -9.44 9.13 9.93
CA ARG A 189 -8.46 9.30 11.02
C ARG A 189 -7.74 7.98 11.24
N LEU A 190 -6.44 8.02 11.58
CA LEU A 190 -5.65 6.81 11.81
C LEU A 190 -6.33 5.84 12.80
N CYS A 191 -6.88 6.33 13.91
CA CYS A 191 -7.58 5.47 14.87
C CYS A 191 -8.84 4.81 14.29
N THR A 192 -9.56 5.49 13.39
CA THR A 192 -10.70 4.92 12.66
C THR A 192 -10.23 3.86 11.68
N TYR A 193 -9.19 4.14 10.90
CA TYR A 193 -8.58 3.18 9.98
C TYR A 193 -8.16 1.89 10.70
N LEU A 194 -7.36 2.01 11.77
CA LEU A 194 -6.85 0.87 12.53
C LEU A 194 -7.99 0.01 13.10
N LYS A 195 -9.06 0.66 13.58
CA LYS A 195 -10.26 -0.03 14.04
C LYS A 195 -10.92 -0.82 12.90
N THR A 196 -11.11 -0.17 11.75
CA THR A 196 -11.73 -0.79 10.57
C THR A 196 -10.92 -1.99 10.07
N GLN A 197 -9.60 -1.90 9.98
CA GLN A 197 -8.76 -3.02 9.52
C GLN A 197 -8.74 -4.19 10.49
N ARG A 198 -8.81 -3.92 11.79
CA ARG A 198 -8.98 -4.96 12.80
C ARG A 198 -10.33 -5.66 12.66
N GLU A 199 -11.40 -4.90 12.47
CA GLU A 199 -12.78 -5.42 12.35
C GLU A 199 -13.02 -6.18 11.04
N SER A 200 -12.37 -5.78 9.94
CA SER A 200 -12.44 -6.48 8.65
C SER A 200 -11.67 -7.81 8.64
N GLY A 201 -10.85 -8.06 9.67
CA GLY A 201 -9.95 -9.21 9.72
C GLY A 201 -8.67 -9.04 8.91
N HIS A 202 -8.44 -7.87 8.31
CA HIS A 202 -7.20 -7.54 7.59
C HIS A 202 -5.98 -7.71 8.49
N THR A 203 -6.01 -7.10 9.69
CA THR A 203 -4.91 -7.18 10.65
C THR A 203 -4.60 -8.61 11.11
N ALA A 204 -5.57 -9.54 11.04
CA ALA A 204 -5.35 -10.93 11.39
C ALA A 204 -4.33 -11.63 10.46
N HIS A 205 -4.13 -11.12 9.24
CA HIS A 205 -3.05 -11.55 8.36
C HIS A 205 -1.68 -11.36 9.04
N TYR A 206 -1.44 -10.18 9.60
CA TYR A 206 -0.19 -9.85 10.28
C TYR A 206 0.07 -10.70 11.51
N TYR A 207 -0.96 -11.08 12.25
CA TYR A 207 -0.80 -11.99 13.39
C TYR A 207 -0.29 -13.37 12.95
N ARG A 208 -0.83 -13.90 11.84
CA ARG A 208 -0.34 -15.16 11.25
C ARG A 208 1.09 -15.03 10.73
N TRP A 209 1.47 -13.86 10.22
CA TRP A 209 2.82 -13.59 9.77
C TRP A 209 3.81 -13.51 10.96
N PHE A 210 3.47 -12.80 12.04
CA PHE A 210 4.25 -12.77 13.26
C PHE A 210 4.59 -14.19 13.76
N HIS A 211 3.59 -15.06 13.86
CA HIS A 211 3.79 -16.44 14.27
C HIS A 211 4.67 -17.25 13.32
N ARG A 212 4.56 -17.02 12.00
CA ARG A 212 5.46 -17.61 11.00
C ARG A 212 6.90 -17.18 11.22
N ARG A 213 7.16 -15.88 11.42
CA ARG A 213 8.51 -15.35 11.67
C ARG A 213 9.15 -15.97 12.91
N ARG A 214 8.38 -16.12 13.99
CA ARG A 214 8.85 -16.72 15.24
C ARG A 214 9.05 -18.24 15.18
N GLY A 215 8.72 -18.90 14.07
CA GLY A 215 8.67 -20.36 13.99
C GLY A 215 7.58 -20.98 14.88
N GLN A 216 6.59 -20.18 15.28
CA GLN A 216 5.55 -20.50 16.25
C GLN A 216 4.17 -20.56 15.59
N GLN A 217 4.06 -21.12 14.37
CA GLN A 217 2.74 -21.28 13.75
C GLN A 217 1.84 -22.07 14.71
N PRO A 218 0.70 -21.50 15.15
CA PRO A 218 -0.29 -22.29 15.85
C PRO A 218 -0.72 -23.42 14.91
N ALA A 219 -0.80 -24.65 15.45
CA ALA A 219 -1.25 -25.80 14.67
C ALA A 219 -2.54 -25.45 13.93
N PRO A 220 -2.72 -25.88 12.66
CA PRO A 220 -3.96 -25.64 11.95
C PRO A 220 -5.11 -26.13 12.84
N LYS A 221 -6.08 -25.25 13.12
CA LYS A 221 -7.29 -25.68 13.81
C LYS A 221 -7.88 -26.79 12.95
N LYS A 222 -7.94 -28.01 13.51
CA LYS A 222 -8.71 -29.09 12.88
C LYS A 222 -10.12 -28.52 12.61
N PRO A 223 -10.65 -28.69 11.39
CA PRO A 223 -12.03 -28.33 11.14
C PRO A 223 -12.90 -29.20 12.06
N ASN A 224 -13.52 -28.56 13.05
CA ASN A 224 -14.58 -29.01 13.95
C ASN A 224 -14.65 -30.53 14.24
N ASP A 225 -14.26 -30.91 15.45
CA ASP A 225 -15.01 -31.96 16.18
C ASP A 225 -16.30 -31.34 16.76
#